data_AF-A0A0C2JZ16-F1
#
_entry.id   AF-A0A0C2JZ16-F1
#
_cell.length_a   1.000
_cell.length_b   1.000
_cell.length_c   1.000
_cell.angle_alpha   90.00
_cell.angle_beta   90.00
_cell.angle_gamma   90.00
#
_symmetry.space_group_name_H-M   'P 1'
#
loop_
_entity.id
_entity.type
_entity.pdbx_description
1 polymer ?
#
loop_
_entity_poly.entity_id
_entity_poly.type
_entity_poly.pdbx_seq_one_letter_code
_entity_poly.pdbx_strand_id
1 'polypeptide(L)'
;MLTKEDLPVADSNLWHETLHDHFGQYFSVDNVLYHEKTEHQDLIIFENAAFGRVMALDGVVQTTERDEFIYHEMMTHVPLMAHGQAKHVLIIGGGDGAMLREVSRHGNVESITMVEIDAGVVSFCRQYLPNHNAGSYDDPRFTLVIDDGVNFVNQTAQTFDVIISDCTDPIGPGESLFTSAFYEGCKRCLNPGGIFVAQNGVSFLQQDEAVDSHRKLSHYFSDVSFYQAAIPTYYGGIMTFAWATDNEALRHLSSEIIQARFHKSNLKCRYYNPAIHAAAFALPQYLLNALSTVNLSFCIYDICYAKTAEERDGYIAYIDELYNANRLTEILSETCSIIGANILNIARQDYEPQGASVTILVSEEPIDPQLIDQTEHPGPLPETVVAHLDKSHICVHTYPESHPEGGLCTFRADIEVSTCGVISPLKALNYLIHQLESDIVTIDYRVRGFTRDVNGMKHFIDHEINSIQNFMSEDIKSLYDMVDVNVYQENIFHTKMLLKEFDLKHYMFHTRPEDLTEEERRVITDQLWKEMREIYYARNIPAV
;
A
#
# COMPACT_ATOMS: atom_id res chain seq x y z
N MET A 1 17.09 47.00 40.15
CA MET A 1 16.72 46.54 38.79
C MET A 1 16.94 45.06 38.80
N LEU A 2 15.84 44.31 38.61
CA LEU A 2 15.66 42.91 38.98
C LEU A 2 16.83 42.02 38.49
N THR A 3 17.40 41.27 39.43
CA THR A 3 18.50 40.33 39.23
C THR A 3 17.97 39.03 38.66
N LYS A 4 18.85 38.17 38.14
CA LYS A 4 18.56 36.88 37.50
C LYS A 4 17.86 35.83 38.40
N GLU A 5 17.33 36.23 39.55
CA GLU A 5 16.60 35.42 40.54
C GLU A 5 15.07 35.63 40.49
N ASP A 6 14.55 36.46 39.58
CA ASP A 6 13.10 36.72 39.44
C ASP A 6 12.41 35.93 38.30
N LEU A 7 13.07 34.91 37.75
CA LEU A 7 12.36 33.91 36.94
C LEU A 7 11.75 32.89 37.90
N PRO A 8 10.40 32.73 37.94
CA PRO A 8 9.83 31.65 38.72
C PRO A 8 10.38 30.33 38.16
N VAL A 9 11.19 29.65 38.98
CA VAL A 9 11.44 28.21 38.82
C VAL A 9 10.10 27.56 39.10
N ALA A 10 9.27 27.42 38.06
CA ALA A 10 8.10 26.57 38.12
C ALA A 10 8.59 25.16 37.85
N ASP A 11 8.72 24.36 38.91
CA ASP A 11 8.56 22.91 38.83
C ASP A 11 7.19 22.65 38.20
N SER A 12 7.09 22.64 36.87
CA SER A 12 5.88 22.22 36.19
C SER A 12 5.90 20.70 36.15
N ASN A 13 5.00 20.05 36.89
CA ASN A 13 4.65 18.65 36.67
C ASN A 13 4.14 18.52 35.22
N LEU A 14 5.03 18.22 34.28
CA LEU A 14 4.70 17.93 32.89
C LEU A 14 4.65 16.43 32.70
N TRP A 15 3.64 15.95 32.00
CA TRP A 15 3.60 14.59 31.46
C TRP A 15 3.89 14.68 29.95
N HIS A 16 4.80 13.84 29.48
CA HIS A 16 5.24 13.81 28.08
C HIS A 16 4.74 12.53 27.42
N GLU A 17 4.15 12.67 26.24
CA GLU A 17 3.78 11.51 25.42
C GLU A 17 5.02 10.90 24.78
N THR A 18 5.06 9.56 24.71
CA THR A 18 6.21 8.78 24.23
C THR A 18 5.89 7.92 23.01
N LEU A 19 4.85 8.25 22.23
CA LEU A 19 4.49 7.52 21.02
C LEU A 19 5.62 7.54 19.96
N HIS A 20 6.33 8.67 19.83
CA HIS A 20 7.44 8.81 18.90
C HIS A 20 8.72 9.26 19.61
N ASP A 21 9.86 8.67 19.24
CA ASP A 21 11.16 8.93 19.89
C ASP A 21 11.70 10.35 19.69
N HIS A 22 11.32 10.99 18.57
CA HIS A 22 11.96 12.23 18.11
C HIS A 22 11.13 13.49 18.29
N PHE A 23 9.83 13.35 18.54
CA PHE A 23 8.91 14.45 18.75
C PHE A 23 7.67 13.94 19.50
N GLY A 24 6.90 14.86 20.08
CA GLY A 24 5.67 14.49 20.78
C GLY A 24 4.98 15.72 21.34
N GLN A 25 3.95 15.48 22.14
CA GLN A 25 3.22 16.50 22.89
C GLN A 25 3.44 16.33 24.39
N TYR A 26 3.09 17.36 25.15
CA TYR A 26 3.17 17.35 26.61
C TYR A 26 1.99 18.11 27.20
N PHE A 27 1.63 17.73 28.43
CA PHE A 27 0.53 18.33 29.18
C PHE A 27 1.03 18.75 30.56
N SER A 28 0.58 19.91 31.03
CA SER A 28 0.68 20.23 32.45
C SER A 28 -0.26 19.32 33.24
N VAL A 29 0.23 18.79 34.35
CA VAL A 29 -0.52 17.91 35.26
C VAL A 29 -0.95 18.73 36.47
N ASP A 30 -2.25 19.02 36.56
CA ASP A 30 -2.81 19.74 37.71
C ASP A 30 -3.00 18.80 38.90
N ASN A 31 -3.50 17.59 38.62
CA ASN A 31 -3.78 16.57 39.64
C ASN A 31 -3.79 15.17 39.02
N VAL A 32 -3.12 14.20 39.66
CA VAL A 32 -3.17 12.80 39.23
C VAL A 32 -4.34 12.14 39.93
N LEU A 33 -5.34 11.70 39.17
CA LEU A 33 -6.53 11.02 39.69
C LEU A 33 -6.26 9.53 39.93
N TYR A 34 -5.45 8.95 39.06
CA TYR A 34 -5.04 7.56 39.12
C TYR A 34 -3.70 7.36 38.44
N HIS A 35 -2.86 6.49 39.01
CA HIS A 35 -1.66 6.01 38.34
C HIS A 35 -1.37 4.60 38.84
N GLU A 36 -1.34 3.64 37.92
CA GLU A 36 -0.94 2.27 38.20
C GLU A 36 0.08 1.83 37.15
N LYS A 37 1.25 1.43 37.64
CA LYS A 37 2.33 0.88 36.83
C LYS A 37 2.57 -0.57 37.23
N THR A 38 2.29 -1.48 36.31
CA THR A 38 2.55 -2.92 36.43
C THR A 38 3.75 -3.33 35.58
N GLU A 39 4.13 -4.61 35.60
CA GLU A 39 5.14 -5.15 34.67
C GLU A 39 4.65 -5.20 33.22
N HIS A 40 3.34 -5.12 32.98
CA HIS A 40 2.71 -5.29 31.67
C HIS A 40 2.20 -3.98 31.05
N GLN A 41 1.81 -3.02 31.87
CA GLN A 41 1.22 -1.75 31.42
C GLN A 41 1.42 -0.61 32.45
N ASP A 42 1.54 0.62 31.96
CA ASP A 42 1.57 1.88 32.72
C ASP A 42 0.34 2.74 32.39
N LEU A 43 -0.66 2.75 33.29
CA LEU A 43 -1.92 3.46 33.09
C LEU A 43 -2.01 4.67 34.02
N ILE A 44 -2.22 5.86 33.44
CA ILE A 44 -2.35 7.11 34.18
C ILE A 44 -3.62 7.87 33.74
N ILE A 45 -4.33 8.43 34.72
CA ILE A 45 -5.35 9.45 34.51
C ILE A 45 -5.00 10.68 35.34
N PHE A 46 -4.93 11.82 34.67
CA PHE A 46 -4.67 13.11 35.31
C PHE A 46 -5.57 14.22 34.77
N GLU A 47 -5.70 15.28 35.55
CA GLU A 47 -6.42 16.50 35.19
C GLU A 47 -5.45 17.49 34.55
N ASN A 48 -5.90 18.09 33.45
CA ASN A 48 -5.22 19.15 32.72
C ASN A 48 -6.20 20.32 32.48
N ALA A 49 -5.77 21.54 32.81
CA ALA A 49 -6.59 22.74 32.68
C ALA A 49 -7.12 22.99 31.27
N ALA A 50 -6.42 22.55 30.23
CA ALA A 50 -6.83 22.75 28.85
C ALA A 50 -7.74 21.62 28.35
N PHE A 51 -7.43 20.35 28.60
CA PHE A 51 -8.10 19.19 28.00
C PHE A 51 -8.98 18.38 28.95
N GLY A 52 -9.09 18.78 30.22
CA GLY A 52 -9.85 18.06 31.24
C GLY A 52 -9.10 16.81 31.70
N ARG A 53 -9.81 15.70 31.88
CA ARG A 53 -9.17 14.41 32.18
C ARG A 53 -8.47 13.86 30.95
N VAL A 54 -7.20 13.51 31.10
CA VAL A 54 -6.37 12.85 30.10
C VAL A 54 -6.08 11.44 30.60
N MET A 55 -6.40 10.44 29.78
CA MET A 55 -6.00 9.05 30.02
C MET A 55 -4.88 8.69 29.07
N ALA A 56 -3.81 8.11 29.61
CA ALA A 56 -2.70 7.60 28.84
C ALA A 56 -2.33 6.18 29.29
N LEU A 57 -1.94 5.35 28.33
CA LEU A 57 -1.51 3.96 28.49
C LEU A 57 -0.12 3.81 27.87
N ASP A 58 0.82 3.26 28.63
CA ASP A 58 2.21 3.04 28.20
C ASP A 58 2.88 4.29 27.61
N GLY A 59 2.52 5.46 28.15
CA GLY A 59 3.06 6.75 27.71
C GLY A 59 2.37 7.35 26.49
N VAL A 60 1.30 6.75 25.96
CA VAL A 60 0.53 7.21 24.79
C VAL A 60 -0.84 7.72 25.22
N VAL A 61 -1.28 8.87 24.69
CA VAL A 61 -2.61 9.41 24.99
C VAL A 61 -3.68 8.52 24.35
N GLN A 62 -4.59 7.99 25.17
CA GLN A 62 -5.72 7.19 24.69
C GLN A 62 -6.96 8.04 24.44
N THR A 63 -7.24 9.02 25.30
CA THR A 63 -8.40 9.91 25.13
C THR A 63 -8.28 11.14 26.02
N THR A 64 -8.93 12.24 25.63
CA THR A 64 -9.08 13.42 26.49
C THR A 64 -10.51 13.93 26.55
N GLU A 65 -10.93 14.37 27.73
CA GLU A 65 -12.32 14.77 28.02
C GLU A 65 -12.83 15.91 27.12
N ARG A 66 -11.97 16.86 26.75
CA ARG A 66 -12.41 18.04 26.02
C ARG A 66 -12.68 17.79 24.54
N ASP A 67 -11.92 16.92 23.88
CA ASP A 67 -11.94 16.75 22.42
C ASP A 67 -12.36 15.36 21.92
N GLU A 68 -12.55 14.38 22.82
CA GLU A 68 -12.97 13.01 22.48
C GLU A 68 -14.19 12.94 21.54
N PHE A 69 -15.10 13.91 21.61
CA PHE A 69 -16.26 13.94 20.71
C PHE A 69 -15.91 14.01 19.24
N ILE A 70 -14.78 14.61 18.87
CA ILE A 70 -14.38 14.68 17.47
C ILE A 70 -14.16 13.26 16.95
N TYR A 71 -13.42 12.46 17.72
CA TYR A 71 -13.16 11.06 17.43
C TYR A 71 -14.46 10.24 17.42
N HIS A 72 -15.18 10.22 18.55
CA HIS A 72 -16.35 9.35 18.72
C HIS A 72 -17.53 9.74 17.80
N GLU A 73 -17.79 11.03 17.56
CA GLU A 73 -18.84 11.43 16.62
C GLU A 73 -18.49 11.02 15.19
N MET A 74 -17.23 11.19 14.75
CA MET A 74 -16.83 10.80 13.40
C MET A 74 -16.86 9.29 13.19
N MET A 75 -16.29 8.54 14.13
CA MET A 75 -16.18 7.09 14.05
C MET A 75 -17.53 6.37 14.20
N THR A 76 -18.49 6.97 14.91
CA THR A 76 -19.86 6.45 14.99
C THR A 76 -20.76 6.95 13.87
N HIS A 77 -20.86 8.27 13.68
CA HIS A 77 -21.97 8.83 12.91
C HIS A 77 -21.76 8.70 11.40
N VAL A 78 -20.51 8.69 10.91
CA VAL A 78 -20.23 8.46 9.49
C VAL A 78 -20.79 7.11 9.03
N PRO A 79 -20.41 5.95 9.60
CA PRO A 79 -20.94 4.66 9.16
C PRO A 79 -22.45 4.50 9.42
N LEU A 80 -22.96 4.93 10.59
CA LEU A 80 -24.39 4.75 10.91
C LEU A 80 -25.30 5.59 10.00
N MET A 81 -24.89 6.82 9.67
CA MET A 81 -25.64 7.69 8.74
C MET A 81 -25.54 7.22 7.31
N ALA A 82 -24.41 6.67 6.89
CA ALA A 82 -24.23 6.09 5.57
C ALA A 82 -25.02 4.78 5.40
N HIS A 83 -25.02 3.89 6.39
CA HIS A 83 -25.87 2.69 6.40
C HIS A 83 -27.37 3.06 6.38
N GLY A 84 -27.77 4.02 7.22
CA GLY A 84 -29.11 4.61 7.25
C GLY A 84 -30.22 3.77 7.90
N GLN A 85 -30.01 2.46 8.04
CA GLN A 85 -30.95 1.52 8.68
C GLN A 85 -30.26 0.54 9.65
N ALA A 86 -29.11 0.93 10.23
CA ALA A 86 -28.36 0.05 11.13
C ALA A 86 -29.18 -0.24 12.40
N LYS A 87 -29.26 -1.52 12.77
CA LYS A 87 -29.97 -2.06 13.94
C LYS A 87 -29.04 -2.75 14.92
N HIS A 88 -28.06 -3.50 14.41
CA HIS A 88 -27.13 -4.28 15.22
C HIS A 88 -25.72 -3.74 15.03
N VAL A 89 -25.12 -3.24 16.12
CA VAL A 89 -23.77 -2.64 16.08
C VAL A 89 -22.84 -3.44 16.97
N LEU A 90 -21.66 -3.76 16.43
CA LEU A 90 -20.54 -4.33 17.18
C LEU A 90 -19.47 -3.24 17.38
N ILE A 91 -19.02 -3.09 18.62
CA ILE A 91 -17.87 -2.28 19.01
C ILE A 91 -16.80 -3.27 19.48
N ILE A 92 -15.60 -3.18 18.92
CA ILE A 92 -14.43 -3.97 19.34
C ILE A 92 -13.47 -2.97 19.99
N GLY A 93 -13.13 -3.19 21.26
CA GLY A 93 -12.50 -2.17 22.09
C GLY A 93 -13.54 -1.15 22.61
N GLY A 94 -13.13 0.12 22.72
CA GLY A 94 -14.00 1.22 23.16
C GLY A 94 -14.40 1.15 24.64
N GLY A 95 -13.56 0.53 25.48
CA GLY A 95 -13.81 0.32 26.90
C GLY A 95 -14.06 1.58 27.72
N ASP A 96 -13.74 2.78 27.24
CA ASP A 96 -14.10 4.07 27.90
C ASP A 96 -15.59 4.43 27.82
N GLY A 97 -16.32 3.81 26.89
CA GLY A 97 -17.77 3.91 26.74
C GLY A 97 -18.26 5.12 25.95
N ALA A 98 -17.39 5.98 25.42
CA ALA A 98 -17.81 7.10 24.58
C ALA A 98 -18.29 6.64 23.19
N MET A 99 -17.70 5.58 22.61
CA MET A 99 -18.24 4.96 21.40
C MET A 99 -19.66 4.43 21.63
N LEU A 100 -19.86 3.71 22.74
CA LEU A 100 -21.19 3.25 23.17
C LEU A 100 -22.17 4.41 23.36
N ARG A 101 -21.73 5.50 24.00
CA ARG A 101 -22.53 6.72 24.18
C ARG A 101 -23.03 7.23 22.83
N GLU A 102 -22.15 7.36 21.83
CA GLU A 102 -22.54 7.88 20.52
C GLU A 102 -23.47 6.92 19.74
N VAL A 103 -23.21 5.61 19.78
CA VAL A 103 -24.08 4.60 19.15
C VAL A 103 -25.46 4.62 19.79
N SER A 104 -25.54 4.72 21.12
CA SER A 104 -26.80 4.80 21.88
C SER A 104 -27.69 5.98 21.48
N ARG A 105 -27.14 7.04 20.87
CA ARG A 105 -27.95 8.20 20.42
C ARG A 105 -28.78 7.90 19.17
N HIS A 106 -28.50 6.80 18.46
CA HIS A 106 -29.27 6.37 17.31
C HIS A 106 -30.49 5.55 17.73
N GLY A 107 -31.68 6.14 17.62
CA GLY A 107 -32.93 5.51 18.06
C GLY A 107 -33.38 4.29 17.24
N ASN A 108 -32.80 4.05 16.06
CA ASN A 108 -33.09 2.87 15.25
C ASN A 108 -32.23 1.65 15.63
N VAL A 109 -31.16 1.85 16.41
CA VAL A 109 -30.29 0.76 16.88
C VAL A 109 -31.05 -0.05 17.93
N GLU A 110 -31.11 -1.36 17.72
CA GLU A 110 -31.84 -2.33 18.53
C GLU A 110 -30.92 -3.09 19.49
N SER A 111 -29.66 -3.32 19.11
CA SER A 111 -28.65 -3.96 19.97
C SER A 111 -27.25 -3.40 19.74
N ILE A 112 -26.49 -3.26 20.83
CA ILE A 112 -25.09 -2.82 20.82
C ILE A 112 -24.26 -3.85 21.58
N THR A 113 -23.32 -4.49 20.92
CA THR A 113 -22.37 -5.41 21.54
C THR A 113 -21.02 -4.74 21.61
N MET A 114 -20.42 -4.65 22.80
CA MET A 114 -19.01 -4.25 22.97
C MET A 114 -18.21 -5.48 23.39
N VAL A 115 -17.14 -5.75 22.65
CA VAL A 115 -16.17 -6.78 22.98
C VAL A 115 -14.91 -6.09 23.47
N GLU A 116 -14.56 -6.33 24.72
CA GLU A 116 -13.39 -5.74 25.36
C GLU A 116 -12.55 -6.83 26.01
N ILE A 117 -11.22 -6.73 25.91
CA ILE A 117 -10.33 -7.77 26.41
C ILE A 117 -10.22 -7.73 27.94
N ASP A 118 -10.37 -6.55 28.54
CA ASP A 118 -10.22 -6.31 29.96
C ASP A 118 -11.44 -5.64 30.60
N ALA A 119 -12.17 -6.40 31.43
CA ALA A 119 -13.28 -5.90 32.23
C ALA A 119 -12.88 -4.81 33.24
N GLY A 120 -11.61 -4.81 33.65
CA GLY A 120 -10.99 -3.80 34.51
C GLY A 120 -11.05 -2.43 33.86
N VAL A 121 -10.67 -2.30 32.59
CA VAL A 121 -10.69 -1.04 31.83
C VAL A 121 -12.10 -0.43 31.80
N VAL A 122 -13.14 -1.23 31.57
CA VAL A 122 -14.53 -0.75 31.54
C VAL A 122 -14.95 -0.19 32.90
N SER A 123 -14.68 -0.95 33.97
CA SER A 123 -15.04 -0.53 35.34
C SER A 123 -14.26 0.71 35.76
N PHE A 124 -13.00 0.77 35.36
CA PHE A 124 -12.07 1.87 35.60
C PHE A 124 -12.53 3.15 34.90
N CYS A 125 -12.83 3.10 33.61
CA CYS A 125 -13.35 4.23 32.86
C CYS A 125 -14.72 4.68 33.36
N ARG A 126 -15.60 3.76 33.81
CA ARG A 126 -16.86 4.13 34.45
C ARG A 126 -16.65 4.99 35.71
N GLN A 127 -15.58 4.74 36.47
CA GLN A 127 -15.24 5.49 37.68
C GLN A 127 -14.52 6.82 37.37
N TYR A 128 -13.49 6.78 36.52
CA TYR A 128 -12.58 7.91 36.32
C TYR A 128 -12.87 8.74 35.08
N LEU A 129 -13.62 8.23 34.10
CA LEU A 129 -14.07 8.93 32.89
C LEU A 129 -15.60 8.90 32.76
N PRO A 130 -16.37 9.38 33.77
CA PRO A 130 -17.83 9.27 33.77
C PRO A 130 -18.49 10.05 32.63
N ASN A 131 -17.82 11.08 32.09
CA ASN A 131 -18.33 11.90 30.99
C ASN A 131 -18.17 11.21 29.62
N HIS A 132 -17.27 10.23 29.50
CA HIS A 132 -17.12 9.42 28.27
C HIS A 132 -18.36 8.55 28.09
N ASN A 133 -18.67 7.67 29.03
CA ASN A 133 -19.88 6.85 28.95
C ASN A 133 -21.18 7.67 29.15
N ALA A 134 -21.17 8.68 30.03
CA ALA A 134 -22.36 9.50 30.33
C ALA A 134 -23.64 8.69 30.64
N GLY A 135 -23.49 7.53 31.31
CA GLY A 135 -24.57 6.59 31.64
C GLY A 135 -24.89 5.57 30.54
N SER A 136 -24.13 5.53 29.44
CA SER A 136 -24.39 4.64 28.30
C SER A 136 -24.24 3.15 28.63
N TYR A 137 -23.42 2.79 29.62
CA TYR A 137 -23.31 1.40 30.10
C TYR A 137 -24.63 0.85 30.68
N ASP A 138 -25.56 1.73 31.07
CA ASP A 138 -26.87 1.35 31.61
C ASP A 138 -27.96 1.30 30.51
N ASP A 139 -27.59 1.45 29.23
CA ASP A 139 -28.52 1.35 28.09
C ASP A 139 -29.06 -0.09 27.97
N PRO A 140 -30.39 -0.31 27.92
CA PRO A 140 -30.96 -1.66 27.87
C PRO A 140 -30.64 -2.44 26.59
N ARG A 141 -30.12 -1.77 25.54
CA ARG A 141 -29.69 -2.40 24.29
C ARG A 141 -28.24 -2.87 24.34
N PHE A 142 -27.50 -2.49 25.38
CA PHE A 142 -26.08 -2.75 25.51
C PHE A 142 -25.79 -4.15 26.06
N THR A 143 -24.82 -4.82 25.47
CA THR A 143 -24.24 -6.08 25.97
C THR A 143 -22.72 -5.96 25.95
N LEU A 144 -22.11 -6.11 27.13
CA LEU A 144 -20.66 -6.23 27.28
C LEU A 144 -20.24 -7.69 27.19
N VAL A 145 -19.25 -7.99 26.35
CA VAL A 145 -18.60 -9.29 26.22
C VAL A 145 -17.13 -9.10 26.55
N ILE A 146 -16.61 -9.94 27.45
CA ILE A 146 -15.19 -9.95 27.79
C ILE A 146 -14.53 -11.10 27.04
N ASP A 147 -13.89 -10.79 25.92
CA ASP A 147 -13.25 -11.75 25.02
C ASP A 147 -12.21 -11.02 24.14
N ASP A 148 -11.32 -11.79 23.52
CA ASP A 148 -10.46 -11.27 22.47
C ASP A 148 -11.29 -10.93 21.22
N GLY A 149 -11.04 -9.77 20.61
CA GLY A 149 -11.81 -9.28 19.46
C GLY A 149 -11.72 -10.22 18.25
N VAL A 150 -10.53 -10.73 17.93
CA VAL A 150 -10.30 -11.69 16.84
C VAL A 150 -11.03 -12.99 17.10
N ASN A 151 -10.96 -13.49 18.34
CA ASN A 151 -11.65 -14.69 18.77
C ASN A 151 -13.17 -14.55 18.63
N PHE A 152 -13.74 -13.46 19.14
CA PHE A 152 -15.17 -13.20 19.08
C PHE A 152 -15.67 -13.14 17.64
N VAL A 153 -15.02 -12.33 16.80
CA VAL A 153 -15.42 -12.20 15.39
C VAL A 153 -15.14 -13.45 14.59
N ASN A 154 -14.44 -14.46 15.13
CA ASN A 154 -14.24 -15.76 14.49
C ASN A 154 -15.17 -16.88 14.96
N GLN A 155 -15.82 -16.72 16.10
CA GLN A 155 -16.68 -17.76 16.68
C GLN A 155 -18.14 -17.37 16.79
N THR A 156 -18.46 -16.07 16.80
CA THR A 156 -19.84 -15.62 16.97
C THR A 156 -20.74 -16.05 15.81
N ALA A 157 -21.97 -16.43 16.16
CA ALA A 157 -23.06 -16.67 15.22
C ALA A 157 -23.97 -15.44 15.03
N GLN A 158 -23.69 -14.35 15.77
CA GLN A 158 -24.39 -13.07 15.60
C GLN A 158 -23.89 -12.37 14.33
N THR A 159 -24.76 -11.55 13.75
CA THR A 159 -24.41 -10.70 12.61
C THR A 159 -24.76 -9.24 12.89
N PHE A 160 -24.00 -8.33 12.28
CA PHE A 160 -24.02 -6.91 12.57
C PHE A 160 -24.17 -6.07 11.30
N ASP A 161 -24.82 -4.92 11.40
CA ASP A 161 -24.95 -3.96 10.30
C ASP A 161 -23.75 -3.00 10.23
N VAL A 162 -23.19 -2.67 11.39
CA VAL A 162 -21.98 -1.87 11.50
C VAL A 162 -21.05 -2.50 12.53
N ILE A 163 -19.79 -2.65 12.16
CA ILE A 163 -18.69 -3.01 13.07
C ILE A 163 -17.78 -1.80 13.19
N ILE A 164 -17.50 -1.38 14.42
CA ILE A 164 -16.57 -0.30 14.77
C ILE A 164 -15.41 -0.93 15.55
N SER A 165 -14.21 -0.90 14.98
CA SER A 165 -12.99 -1.34 15.65
C SER A 165 -12.28 -0.13 16.26
N ASP A 166 -12.48 0.07 17.56
CA ASP A 166 -11.93 1.17 18.36
C ASP A 166 -10.78 0.63 19.21
N CYS A 167 -9.70 0.23 18.52
CA CYS A 167 -8.57 -0.45 19.12
C CYS A 167 -7.38 0.51 19.20
N THR A 168 -6.40 0.20 20.05
CA THR A 168 -5.15 0.96 20.06
C THR A 168 -4.34 0.66 18.81
N ASP A 169 -3.37 1.54 18.49
CA ASP A 169 -2.38 1.31 17.44
C ASP A 169 -1.75 -0.11 17.57
N PRO A 170 -1.28 -0.73 16.47
CA PRO A 170 -0.82 -2.12 16.41
C PRO A 170 0.51 -2.31 17.16
N ILE A 171 0.48 -2.13 18.47
CA ILE A 171 1.60 -2.35 19.40
C ILE A 171 1.10 -3.30 20.47
N GLY A 172 1.81 -4.42 20.67
CA GLY A 172 1.49 -5.39 21.71
C GLY A 172 0.17 -6.13 21.41
N PRO A 173 -0.78 -6.25 22.37
CA PRO A 173 -2.01 -7.03 22.17
C PRO A 173 -2.88 -6.56 21.00
N GLY A 174 -2.76 -5.30 20.57
CA GLY A 174 -3.51 -4.72 19.47
C GLY A 174 -3.10 -5.22 18.08
N GLU A 175 -1.90 -5.78 17.90
CA GLU A 175 -1.38 -6.23 16.60
C GLU A 175 -2.30 -7.26 15.92
N SER A 176 -2.93 -8.14 16.71
CA SER A 176 -3.81 -9.19 16.21
C SER A 176 -5.06 -8.63 15.49
N LEU A 177 -5.50 -7.42 15.86
CA LEU A 177 -6.67 -6.72 15.34
C LEU A 177 -6.38 -6.00 14.00
N PHE A 178 -5.15 -6.12 13.50
CA PHE A 178 -4.75 -5.66 12.16
C PHE A 178 -4.36 -6.84 11.25
N THR A 179 -4.78 -8.06 11.60
CA THR A 179 -4.48 -9.27 10.83
C THR A 179 -5.57 -9.62 9.82
N SER A 180 -5.21 -10.39 8.80
CA SER A 180 -6.16 -10.94 7.82
C SER A 180 -7.28 -11.74 8.48
N ALA A 181 -6.95 -12.55 9.51
CA ALA A 181 -7.92 -13.36 10.24
C ALA A 181 -8.97 -12.53 11.00
N PHE A 182 -8.60 -11.34 11.47
CA PHE A 182 -9.54 -10.40 12.07
C PHE A 182 -10.52 -9.86 11.03
N TYR A 183 -10.02 -9.35 9.90
CA TYR A 183 -10.87 -8.79 8.86
C TYR A 183 -11.78 -9.85 8.20
N GLU A 184 -11.30 -11.07 8.03
CA GLU A 184 -12.12 -12.22 7.60
C GLU A 184 -13.25 -12.50 8.59
N GLY A 185 -12.95 -12.46 9.89
CA GLY A 185 -13.93 -12.62 10.94
C GLY A 185 -15.00 -11.52 10.93
N CYS A 186 -14.57 -10.26 10.87
CA CYS A 186 -15.47 -9.11 10.72
C CYS A 186 -16.34 -9.25 9.47
N LYS A 187 -15.75 -9.64 8.34
CA LYS A 187 -16.48 -9.87 7.09
C LYS A 187 -17.56 -10.93 7.24
N ARG A 188 -17.24 -12.04 7.91
CA ARG A 188 -18.16 -13.17 8.10
C ARG A 188 -19.37 -12.79 8.95
N CYS A 189 -19.19 -11.93 9.96
CA CYS A 189 -20.27 -11.51 10.85
C CYS A 189 -20.94 -10.19 10.43
N LEU A 190 -20.64 -9.63 9.25
CA LEU A 190 -21.40 -8.52 8.68
C LEU A 190 -22.65 -9.00 7.93
N ASN A 191 -23.76 -8.30 8.14
CA ASN A 191 -24.95 -8.43 7.31
C ASN A 191 -24.70 -7.91 5.89
N PRO A 192 -25.47 -8.37 4.88
CA PRO A 192 -25.43 -7.79 3.55
C PRO A 192 -25.65 -6.27 3.58
N GLY A 193 -24.74 -5.51 2.96
CA GLY A 193 -24.75 -4.04 3.00
C GLY A 193 -24.14 -3.44 4.26
N GLY A 194 -23.57 -4.26 5.14
CA GLY A 194 -22.91 -3.81 6.36
C GLY A 194 -21.60 -3.06 6.10
N ILE A 195 -21.17 -2.31 7.12
CA ILE A 195 -19.99 -1.45 7.06
C ILE A 195 -19.04 -1.81 8.21
N PHE A 196 -17.77 -1.98 7.89
CA PHE A 196 -16.68 -2.01 8.85
C PHE A 196 -15.96 -0.67 8.84
N VAL A 197 -15.68 -0.13 10.03
CA VAL A 197 -14.76 0.99 10.22
C VAL A 197 -13.77 0.69 11.34
N ALA A 198 -12.56 1.24 11.23
CA ALA A 198 -11.53 1.15 12.25
C ALA A 198 -10.76 2.47 12.37
N GLN A 199 -10.17 2.75 13.53
CA GLN A 199 -9.13 3.77 13.62
C GLN A 199 -7.92 3.29 12.82
N ASN A 200 -7.20 4.20 12.18
CA ASN A 200 -6.03 3.84 11.40
C ASN A 200 -4.99 4.96 11.42
N GLY A 201 -4.59 5.34 12.63
CA GLY A 201 -3.45 6.22 12.89
C GLY A 201 -3.52 7.63 12.28
N VAL A 202 -2.44 8.37 12.45
CA VAL A 202 -2.22 9.69 11.86
C VAL A 202 -1.34 9.50 10.63
N SER A 203 -1.93 9.47 9.44
CA SER A 203 -1.23 9.03 8.22
C SER A 203 -0.11 9.96 7.72
N PHE A 204 0.07 11.15 8.31
CA PHE A 204 1.29 11.93 8.08
C PHE A 204 2.53 11.27 8.72
N LEU A 205 2.34 10.58 9.84
CA LEU A 205 3.39 9.94 10.63
C LEU A 205 3.43 8.43 10.41
N GLN A 206 2.28 7.81 10.13
CA GLN A 206 2.09 6.36 10.02
C GLN A 206 1.41 6.02 8.68
N GLN A 207 1.99 6.44 7.54
CA GLN A 207 1.37 6.22 6.24
C GLN A 207 1.26 4.72 5.87
N ASP A 208 2.26 3.93 6.28
CA ASP A 208 2.36 2.49 5.97
C ASP A 208 1.17 1.71 6.56
N GLU A 209 0.70 2.07 7.76
CA GLU A 209 -0.48 1.46 8.38
C GLU A 209 -1.76 1.63 7.56
N ALA A 210 -1.91 2.77 6.87
CA ALA A 210 -3.05 3.03 6.00
C ALA A 210 -2.96 2.21 4.70
N VAL A 211 -1.77 2.09 4.11
CA VAL A 211 -1.54 1.27 2.91
C VAL A 211 -1.79 -0.21 3.22
N ASP A 212 -1.26 -0.70 4.34
CA ASP A 212 -1.43 -2.08 4.78
C ASP A 212 -2.89 -2.41 5.10
N SER A 213 -3.58 -1.54 5.85
CA SER A 213 -5.00 -1.73 6.15
C SER A 213 -5.85 -1.75 4.88
N HIS A 214 -5.59 -0.83 3.93
CA HIS A 214 -6.28 -0.81 2.65
C HIS A 214 -6.08 -2.11 1.88
N ARG A 215 -4.83 -2.59 1.81
CA ARG A 215 -4.46 -3.85 1.16
C ARG A 215 -5.18 -5.05 1.77
N LYS A 216 -5.09 -5.21 3.09
CA LYS A 216 -5.68 -6.35 3.81
C LYS A 216 -7.22 -6.33 3.71
N LEU A 217 -7.85 -5.18 3.90
CA LEU A 217 -9.31 -5.04 3.76
C LEU A 217 -9.78 -5.31 2.32
N SER A 218 -9.00 -4.90 1.30
CA SER A 218 -9.36 -5.11 -0.12
C SER A 218 -9.42 -6.59 -0.51
N HIS A 219 -8.85 -7.49 0.29
CA HIS A 219 -9.00 -8.93 0.08
C HIS A 219 -10.43 -9.42 0.39
N TYR A 220 -11.13 -8.74 1.32
CA TYR A 220 -12.42 -9.18 1.86
C TYR A 220 -13.60 -8.31 1.46
N PHE A 221 -13.36 -7.06 1.04
CA PHE A 221 -14.40 -6.07 0.75
C PHE A 221 -14.23 -5.49 -0.66
N SER A 222 -15.34 -5.24 -1.36
CA SER A 222 -15.29 -4.67 -2.71
C SER A 222 -15.09 -3.16 -2.76
N ASP A 223 -15.46 -2.42 -1.71
CA ASP A 223 -15.21 -0.99 -1.55
C ASP A 223 -14.41 -0.74 -0.26
N VAL A 224 -13.17 -0.31 -0.43
CA VAL A 224 -12.26 0.06 0.66
C VAL A 224 -11.75 1.48 0.44
N SER A 225 -11.74 2.28 1.49
CA SER A 225 -11.29 3.68 1.46
C SER A 225 -10.93 4.14 2.88
N PHE A 226 -10.57 5.42 3.01
CA PHE A 226 -10.49 6.11 4.30
C PHE A 226 -11.42 7.31 4.34
N TYR A 227 -11.77 7.72 5.55
CA TYR A 227 -12.22 9.06 5.86
C TYR A 227 -11.34 9.63 6.98
N GLN A 228 -11.41 10.94 7.22
CA GLN A 228 -10.50 11.60 8.16
C GLN A 228 -11.17 12.62 9.06
N ALA A 229 -10.51 12.91 10.17
CA ALA A 229 -10.75 14.07 11.02
C ALA A 229 -9.46 14.48 11.74
N ALA A 230 -9.35 15.76 12.12
CA ALA A 230 -8.22 16.24 12.93
C ALA A 230 -8.62 16.26 14.41
N ILE A 231 -8.06 15.35 15.21
CA ILE A 231 -8.24 15.29 16.66
C ILE A 231 -7.08 16.06 17.30
N PRO A 232 -7.33 17.16 18.04
CA PRO A 232 -6.27 17.97 18.62
C PRO A 232 -5.22 17.20 19.43
N THR A 233 -5.65 16.19 20.20
CA THR A 233 -4.75 15.42 21.07
C THR A 233 -4.18 14.15 20.42
N TYR A 234 -4.48 13.88 19.14
CA TYR A 234 -3.76 12.88 18.36
C TYR A 234 -2.80 13.61 17.43
N TYR A 235 -1.55 13.69 17.87
CA TYR A 235 -0.57 14.60 17.30
C TYR A 235 -0.16 14.19 15.88
N GLY A 236 0.04 15.17 14.99
CA GLY A 236 0.56 14.95 13.63
C GLY A 236 -0.40 15.28 12.49
N GLY A 237 -1.59 15.80 12.77
CA GLY A 237 -2.51 16.32 11.75
C GLY A 237 -3.85 15.59 11.71
N ILE A 238 -4.22 15.08 10.53
CA ILE A 238 -5.46 14.30 10.39
C ILE A 238 -5.23 12.85 10.81
N MET A 239 -6.16 12.31 11.58
CA MET A 239 -6.31 10.88 11.78
C MET A 239 -7.14 10.30 10.64
N THR A 240 -6.77 9.10 10.20
CA THR A 240 -7.52 8.31 9.23
C THR A 240 -8.35 7.24 9.91
N PHE A 241 -9.53 7.00 9.34
CA PHE A 241 -10.43 5.93 9.72
C PHE A 241 -10.64 5.02 8.51
N ALA A 242 -10.32 3.74 8.66
CA ALA A 242 -10.58 2.74 7.64
C ALA A 242 -12.08 2.63 7.38
N TRP A 243 -12.43 2.43 6.12
CA TRP A 243 -13.80 2.20 5.65
C TRP A 243 -13.80 0.99 4.75
N ALA A 244 -14.65 0.00 5.04
CA ALA A 244 -14.80 -1.18 4.21
C ALA A 244 -16.26 -1.67 4.13
N THR A 245 -16.73 -1.98 2.92
CA THR A 245 -18.08 -2.50 2.66
C THR A 245 -18.14 -3.19 1.30
N ASP A 246 -19.17 -4.01 1.06
CA ASP A 246 -19.51 -4.50 -0.29
C ASP A 246 -20.50 -3.59 -1.03
N ASN A 247 -20.94 -2.51 -0.39
CA ASN A 247 -21.90 -1.58 -0.97
C ASN A 247 -21.21 -0.26 -1.31
N GLU A 248 -20.65 -0.20 -2.52
CA GLU A 248 -19.93 0.96 -3.08
C GLU A 248 -20.74 2.28 -3.01
N ALA A 249 -22.07 2.21 -2.94
CA ALA A 249 -22.92 3.41 -2.90
C ALA A 249 -22.82 4.17 -1.57
N LEU A 250 -22.44 3.51 -0.47
CA LEU A 250 -22.63 4.05 0.89
C LEU A 250 -21.75 5.26 1.21
N ARG A 251 -20.51 5.29 0.73
CA ARG A 251 -19.63 6.48 0.86
C ARG A 251 -19.85 7.55 -0.21
N HIS A 252 -20.68 7.25 -1.21
CA HIS A 252 -20.99 8.14 -2.33
C HIS A 252 -22.41 8.73 -2.26
N LEU A 253 -23.07 8.61 -1.10
CA LEU A 253 -24.38 9.20 -0.88
C LEU A 253 -24.33 10.72 -1.02
N SER A 254 -25.36 11.29 -1.62
CA SER A 254 -25.44 12.74 -1.75
C SER A 254 -25.61 13.41 -0.39
N SER A 255 -25.10 14.64 -0.26
CA SER A 255 -25.21 15.41 0.97
C SER A 255 -26.68 15.62 1.37
N GLU A 256 -27.63 15.65 0.43
CA GLU A 256 -29.06 15.74 0.71
C GLU A 256 -29.60 14.50 1.42
N ILE A 257 -29.14 13.30 1.04
CA ILE A 257 -29.54 12.04 1.70
C ILE A 257 -29.03 12.03 3.14
N ILE A 258 -27.74 12.36 3.34
CA ILE A 258 -27.14 12.43 4.67
C ILE A 258 -27.82 13.52 5.52
N GLN A 259 -28.12 14.68 4.95
CA GLN A 259 -28.85 15.76 5.61
C GLN A 259 -30.25 15.33 6.07
N ALA A 260 -31.00 14.64 5.20
CA ALA A 260 -32.34 14.16 5.53
C ALA A 260 -32.30 13.12 6.66
N ARG A 261 -31.33 12.20 6.63
CA ARG A 261 -31.12 11.20 7.69
C ARG A 261 -30.74 11.86 9.02
N PHE A 262 -29.82 12.81 8.97
CA PHE A 262 -29.39 13.58 10.14
C PHE A 262 -30.56 14.34 10.78
N HIS A 263 -31.38 15.04 10.00
CA HIS A 263 -32.58 15.70 10.49
C HIS A 263 -33.58 14.73 11.12
N LYS A 264 -33.80 13.56 10.48
CA LYS A 264 -34.73 12.54 11.01
C LYS A 264 -34.25 11.95 12.34
N SER A 265 -32.93 11.86 12.56
CA SER A 265 -32.35 11.31 13.78
C SER A 265 -32.49 12.21 15.01
N ASN A 266 -32.73 13.52 14.82
CA ASN A 266 -32.71 14.55 15.88
C ASN A 266 -31.40 14.61 16.69
N LEU A 267 -30.28 14.12 16.14
CA LEU A 267 -28.97 14.24 16.77
C LEU A 267 -28.51 15.70 16.85
N LYS A 268 -27.79 16.01 17.93
CA LYS A 268 -27.15 17.31 18.16
C LYS A 268 -25.67 17.09 18.39
N CYS A 269 -24.91 17.16 17.32
CA CYS A 269 -23.47 16.89 17.34
C CYS A 269 -22.68 18.19 17.59
N ARG A 270 -21.47 18.05 18.14
CA ARG A 270 -20.53 19.14 18.40
C ARG A 270 -19.56 19.34 17.23
N TYR A 271 -19.16 18.27 16.56
CA TYR A 271 -18.26 18.24 15.40
C TYR A 271 -18.98 17.77 14.14
N TYR A 272 -19.60 16.59 14.21
CA TYR A 272 -20.23 15.97 13.06
C TYR A 272 -21.40 16.80 12.52
N ASN A 273 -21.44 16.97 11.20
CA ASN A 273 -22.61 17.43 10.47
C ASN A 273 -22.55 16.88 9.04
N PRO A 274 -23.64 16.95 8.25
CA PRO A 274 -23.66 16.37 6.90
C PRO A 274 -22.61 16.92 5.94
N ALA A 275 -22.17 18.18 6.10
CA ALA A 275 -21.09 18.73 5.29
C ALA A 275 -19.72 18.16 5.70
N ILE A 276 -19.47 18.04 7.01
CA ILE A 276 -18.28 17.38 7.55
C ILE A 276 -18.24 15.90 7.14
N HIS A 277 -19.38 15.19 7.15
CA HIS A 277 -19.47 13.81 6.66
C HIS A 277 -18.96 13.68 5.23
N ALA A 278 -19.48 14.50 4.30
CA ALA A 278 -19.07 14.44 2.91
C ALA A 278 -17.59 14.83 2.74
N ALA A 279 -17.15 15.87 3.45
CA ALA A 279 -15.75 16.32 3.43
C ALA A 279 -14.78 15.34 4.10
N ALA A 280 -15.22 14.45 4.98
CA ALA A 280 -14.34 13.50 5.65
C ALA A 280 -13.72 12.49 4.68
N PHE A 281 -14.40 12.15 3.59
CA PHE A 281 -13.85 11.32 2.52
C PHE A 281 -12.86 12.08 1.61
N ALA A 282 -12.57 13.35 1.93
CA ALA A 282 -11.50 14.12 1.31
C ALA A 282 -10.14 13.70 1.86
N LEU A 283 -9.42 12.89 1.09
CA LEU A 283 -8.06 12.54 1.45
C LEU A 283 -7.07 13.54 0.83
N PRO A 284 -6.00 13.91 1.56
CA PRO A 284 -4.93 14.74 1.01
C PRO A 284 -4.16 13.97 -0.08
N GLN A 285 -3.55 14.72 -1.00
CA GLN A 285 -2.91 14.14 -2.20
C GLN A 285 -1.81 13.11 -1.86
N TYR A 286 -1.00 13.35 -0.82
CA TYR A 286 0.07 12.41 -0.43
C TYR A 286 -0.49 11.04 -0.03
N LEU A 287 -1.67 11.01 0.62
CA LEU A 287 -2.33 9.77 1.03
C LEU A 287 -2.98 9.08 -0.17
N LEU A 288 -3.62 9.84 -1.05
CA LEU A 288 -4.16 9.32 -2.32
C LEU A 288 -3.07 8.61 -3.14
N ASN A 289 -1.87 9.18 -3.23
CA ASN A 289 -0.77 8.63 -4.01
C ASN A 289 -0.30 7.27 -3.47
N ALA A 290 -0.14 7.15 -2.15
CA ALA A 290 0.30 5.90 -1.53
C ALA A 290 -0.67 4.73 -1.71
N LEU A 291 -1.91 4.99 -2.14
CA LEU A 291 -2.92 3.96 -2.39
C LEU A 291 -2.99 3.49 -3.86
N SER A 292 -2.08 3.91 -4.76
CA SER A 292 -2.15 3.65 -6.23
C SER A 292 -1.15 2.58 -6.75
N THR A 293 -1.31 2.05 -7.99
CA THR A 293 -0.46 0.99 -8.60
C THR A 293 0.09 1.38 -9.99
N VAL A 294 1.37 1.11 -10.24
CA VAL A 294 2.14 1.50 -11.45
C VAL A 294 3.03 0.36 -11.98
N ASN A 295 3.27 0.33 -13.29
CA ASN A 295 3.99 -0.77 -13.93
C ASN A 295 4.96 -0.26 -15.02
N LEU A 296 6.17 -0.80 -15.04
CA LEU A 296 7.25 -0.49 -15.99
C LEU A 296 7.73 -1.79 -16.64
N SER A 297 7.65 -1.89 -17.97
CA SER A 297 8.14 -3.05 -18.71
C SER A 297 9.22 -2.66 -19.73
N PHE A 298 10.15 -3.59 -19.96
CA PHE A 298 11.24 -3.50 -20.91
C PHE A 298 11.16 -4.68 -21.87
N CYS A 299 11.36 -4.44 -23.15
CA CYS A 299 11.83 -5.47 -24.08
C CYS A 299 13.18 -5.02 -24.62
N ILE A 300 14.19 -5.85 -24.44
CA ILE A 300 15.53 -5.61 -24.94
C ILE A 300 15.89 -6.62 -26.03
N TYR A 301 16.71 -6.20 -26.98
CA TYR A 301 17.15 -7.04 -28.08
C TYR A 301 18.64 -6.88 -28.33
N ASP A 302 19.32 -8.02 -28.48
CA ASP A 302 20.70 -8.12 -28.95
C ASP A 302 20.73 -8.89 -30.26
N ILE A 303 21.51 -8.41 -31.22
CA ILE A 303 21.61 -9.00 -32.54
C ILE A 303 23.05 -9.44 -32.80
N CYS A 304 23.21 -10.60 -33.41
CA CYS A 304 24.51 -11.11 -33.80
C CYS A 304 24.44 -11.80 -35.15
N TYR A 305 25.56 -11.79 -35.87
CA TYR A 305 25.76 -12.54 -37.09
C TYR A 305 26.72 -13.71 -36.83
N ALA A 306 26.24 -14.92 -37.12
CA ALA A 306 26.94 -16.19 -37.05
C ALA A 306 26.79 -16.94 -38.38
N LYS A 307 27.90 -17.05 -39.13
CA LYS A 307 27.92 -17.51 -40.52
C LYS A 307 27.57 -18.99 -40.64
N THR A 308 28.16 -19.82 -39.76
CA THR A 308 28.01 -21.28 -39.79
C THR A 308 26.98 -21.77 -38.78
N ALA A 309 26.49 -23.00 -38.95
CA ALA A 309 25.59 -23.62 -37.96
C ALA A 309 26.25 -23.77 -36.60
N GLU A 310 27.53 -24.16 -36.57
CA GLU A 310 28.32 -24.30 -35.34
C GLU A 310 28.50 -22.96 -34.61
N GLU A 311 28.74 -21.86 -35.34
CA GLU A 311 28.77 -20.52 -34.74
C GLU A 311 27.41 -20.09 -34.21
N ARG A 312 26.30 -20.46 -34.87
CA ARG A 312 24.95 -20.15 -34.37
C ARG A 312 24.65 -20.88 -33.07
N ASP A 313 24.93 -22.19 -33.03
CA ASP A 313 24.76 -23.01 -31.84
C ASP A 313 25.66 -22.50 -30.70
N GLY A 314 26.89 -22.09 -31.03
CA GLY A 314 27.83 -21.49 -30.08
C GLY A 314 27.37 -20.13 -29.54
N TYR A 315 26.80 -19.26 -30.39
CA TYR A 315 26.27 -17.97 -29.94
C TYR A 315 25.05 -18.17 -29.02
N ILE A 316 24.15 -19.07 -29.38
CA ILE A 316 22.99 -19.41 -28.54
C ILE A 316 23.46 -19.92 -27.18
N ALA A 317 24.43 -20.84 -27.13
CA ALA A 317 24.98 -21.35 -25.88
C ALA A 317 25.66 -20.26 -25.05
N TYR A 318 26.41 -19.36 -25.70
CA TYR A 318 27.04 -18.21 -25.04
C TYR A 318 26.00 -17.28 -24.39
N ILE A 319 24.95 -16.91 -25.14
CA ILE A 319 23.88 -16.04 -24.64
C ILE A 319 23.06 -16.73 -23.54
N ASP A 320 22.81 -18.03 -23.66
CA ASP A 320 22.11 -18.81 -22.65
C ASP A 320 22.91 -18.89 -21.34
N GLU A 321 24.25 -19.05 -21.42
CA GLU A 321 25.13 -18.96 -20.26
C GLU A 321 25.17 -17.54 -19.68
N LEU A 322 25.21 -16.52 -20.55
CA LEU A 322 25.27 -15.11 -20.16
C LEU A 322 24.00 -14.65 -19.43
N TYR A 323 22.83 -15.15 -19.82
CA TYR A 323 21.52 -14.78 -19.30
C TYR A 323 20.76 -15.97 -18.68
N ASN A 324 21.48 -16.84 -18.00
CA ASN A 324 20.90 -17.94 -17.23
C ASN A 324 20.08 -17.42 -16.03
N ALA A 325 19.22 -18.29 -15.49
CA ALA A 325 18.34 -17.99 -14.36
C ALA A 325 19.08 -17.48 -13.11
N ASN A 326 20.33 -17.89 -12.85
CA ASN A 326 21.09 -17.41 -11.69
C ASN A 326 21.47 -15.93 -11.84
N ARG A 327 22.08 -15.55 -12.97
CA ARG A 327 22.47 -14.15 -13.20
C ARG A 327 21.25 -13.24 -13.29
N LEU A 328 20.18 -13.70 -13.94
CA LEU A 328 18.92 -12.96 -13.98
C LEU A 328 18.34 -12.77 -12.56
N THR A 329 18.45 -13.77 -11.69
CA THR A 329 18.04 -13.64 -10.28
C THR A 329 18.85 -12.53 -9.57
N GLU A 330 20.16 -12.45 -9.80
CA GLU A 330 21.02 -11.42 -9.20
C GLU A 330 20.62 -10.01 -9.67
N ILE A 331 20.42 -9.84 -10.99
CA ILE A 331 19.99 -8.56 -11.58
C ILE A 331 18.64 -8.12 -10.99
N LEU A 332 17.66 -9.02 -10.94
CA LEU A 332 16.35 -8.70 -10.40
C LEU A 332 16.37 -8.47 -8.88
N SER A 333 17.24 -9.17 -8.15
CA SER A 333 17.39 -8.97 -6.69
C SER A 333 17.99 -7.59 -6.37
N GLU A 334 18.99 -7.15 -7.12
CA GLU A 334 19.52 -5.79 -6.99
C GLU A 334 18.49 -4.74 -7.42
N THR A 335 17.68 -5.06 -8.44
CA THR A 335 16.54 -4.21 -8.84
C THR A 335 15.56 -4.03 -7.66
N CYS A 336 15.24 -5.09 -6.92
CA CYS A 336 14.43 -5.01 -5.70
C CYS A 336 15.06 -4.06 -4.67
N SER A 337 16.37 -4.21 -4.44
CA SER A 337 17.14 -3.36 -3.52
C SER A 337 17.08 -1.87 -3.90
N ILE A 338 17.28 -1.55 -5.18
CA ILE A 338 17.27 -0.17 -5.71
C ILE A 338 15.89 0.49 -5.55
N ILE A 339 14.81 -0.26 -5.80
CA ILE A 339 13.46 0.28 -5.65
C ILE A 339 12.99 0.28 -4.18
N GLY A 340 13.73 -0.35 -3.28
CA GLY A 340 13.42 -0.45 -1.85
C GLY A 340 12.37 -1.51 -1.52
N ALA A 341 12.27 -2.58 -2.33
CA ALA A 341 11.33 -3.68 -2.15
C ALA A 341 11.97 -4.88 -1.45
N ASN A 342 11.16 -5.63 -0.70
CA ASN A 342 11.54 -6.84 0.02
C ASN A 342 11.16 -8.09 -0.79
N ILE A 343 12.09 -9.04 -0.92
CA ILE A 343 11.89 -10.27 -1.69
C ILE A 343 11.14 -11.29 -0.83
N LEU A 344 9.99 -11.75 -1.33
CA LEU A 344 9.15 -12.76 -0.66
C LEU A 344 9.44 -14.17 -1.15
N ASN A 345 9.59 -14.30 -2.46
CA ASN A 345 9.82 -15.59 -3.12
C ASN A 345 10.53 -15.36 -4.45
N ILE A 346 11.36 -16.32 -4.86
CA ILE A 346 12.01 -16.34 -6.15
C ILE A 346 11.67 -17.67 -6.82
N ALA A 347 10.92 -17.61 -7.92
CA ALA A 347 10.73 -18.74 -8.81
C ALA A 347 11.63 -18.54 -10.03
N ARG A 348 12.38 -19.57 -10.42
CA ARG A 348 13.29 -19.49 -11.56
C ARG A 348 13.44 -20.82 -12.29
N GLN A 349 13.67 -20.75 -13.59
CA GLN A 349 13.80 -21.92 -14.45
C GLN A 349 14.68 -21.60 -15.67
N ASP A 350 15.62 -22.49 -15.97
CA ASP A 350 16.27 -22.58 -17.28
C ASP A 350 15.51 -23.63 -18.13
N TYR A 351 15.34 -23.37 -19.42
CA TYR A 351 14.54 -24.19 -20.34
C TYR A 351 15.42 -24.97 -21.32
N GLU A 352 14.91 -26.12 -21.75
CA GLU A 352 15.48 -26.92 -22.82
C GLU A 352 14.63 -26.74 -24.09
N PRO A 353 15.23 -26.38 -25.25
CA PRO A 353 16.66 -26.35 -25.50
C PRO A 353 17.43 -25.11 -25.00
N GLN A 354 16.77 -23.97 -24.76
CA GLN A 354 17.42 -22.72 -24.29
C GLN A 354 16.42 -21.71 -23.73
N GLY A 355 16.92 -20.70 -23.01
CA GLY A 355 16.18 -19.60 -22.41
C GLY A 355 15.99 -19.76 -20.91
N ALA A 356 15.61 -18.67 -20.25
CA ALA A 356 15.43 -18.61 -18.81
C ALA A 356 14.25 -17.72 -18.42
N SER A 357 13.62 -18.06 -17.29
CA SER A 357 12.59 -17.28 -16.65
C SER A 357 12.92 -17.08 -15.17
N VAL A 358 12.77 -15.86 -14.67
CA VAL A 358 12.83 -15.56 -13.24
C VAL A 358 11.62 -14.70 -12.90
N THR A 359 10.92 -15.05 -11.83
CA THR A 359 9.85 -14.26 -11.23
C THR A 359 10.17 -14.06 -9.76
N ILE A 360 10.41 -12.81 -9.37
CA ILE A 360 10.56 -12.39 -7.99
C ILE A 360 9.25 -11.76 -7.53
N LEU A 361 8.75 -12.31 -6.44
CA LEU A 361 7.58 -11.81 -5.76
C LEU A 361 8.04 -10.84 -4.67
N VAL A 362 7.55 -9.61 -4.68
CA VAL A 362 8.04 -8.55 -3.78
C VAL A 362 6.92 -7.87 -2.99
N SER A 363 7.27 -7.40 -1.80
CA SER A 363 6.46 -6.51 -0.96
C SER A 363 7.20 -5.19 -0.72
N GLU A 364 6.46 -4.14 -0.37
CA GLU A 364 7.08 -2.90 0.10
C GLU A 364 7.71 -3.11 1.49
N GLU A 365 7.05 -3.83 2.40
CA GLU A 365 7.50 -4.03 3.79
C GLU A 365 8.27 -5.35 4.01
N PRO A 366 9.19 -5.40 4.98
CA PRO A 366 9.84 -6.63 5.42
C PRO A 366 8.83 -7.60 6.03
N ILE A 367 8.88 -8.89 5.66
CA ILE A 367 8.09 -9.93 6.34
C ILE A 367 8.88 -10.47 7.54
N ASP A 368 8.24 -10.57 8.70
CA ASP A 368 8.80 -11.26 9.87
C ASP A 368 9.06 -12.75 9.53
N PRO A 369 10.30 -13.24 9.63
CA PRO A 369 10.63 -14.65 9.40
C PRO A 369 9.83 -15.64 10.24
N GLN A 370 9.26 -15.22 11.37
CA GLN A 370 8.43 -16.04 12.25
C GLN A 370 7.03 -16.32 11.68
N LEU A 371 6.55 -15.49 10.74
CA LEU A 371 5.24 -15.65 10.09
C LEU A 371 5.31 -16.53 8.82
N ILE A 372 6.51 -16.99 8.45
CA ILE A 372 6.73 -17.88 7.31
C ILE A 372 6.43 -19.31 7.75
N ASP A 373 5.45 -19.97 7.11
CA ASP A 373 5.19 -21.39 7.30
C ASP A 373 6.40 -22.22 6.83
N GLN A 374 7.11 -22.86 7.76
CA GLN A 374 8.29 -23.69 7.51
C GLN A 374 7.95 -25.19 7.46
N THR A 375 6.67 -25.56 7.47
CA THR A 375 6.27 -26.98 7.51
C THR A 375 6.38 -27.63 6.13
N GLU A 376 7.04 -28.80 6.06
CA GLU A 376 7.12 -29.61 4.84
C GLU A 376 5.81 -30.40 4.63
N HIS A 377 4.76 -29.71 4.18
CA HIS A 377 3.55 -30.34 3.67
C HIS A 377 3.59 -30.38 2.14
N PRO A 378 2.98 -31.40 1.49
CA PRO A 378 2.84 -31.38 0.04
C PRO A 378 2.08 -30.10 -0.34
N GLY A 379 2.75 -29.22 -1.08
CA GLY A 379 2.22 -27.91 -1.47
C GLY A 379 0.86 -28.01 -2.17
N PRO A 380 0.14 -26.88 -2.29
CA PRO A 380 -1.26 -26.89 -2.72
C PRO A 380 -1.45 -27.62 -4.05
N LEU A 381 -2.45 -28.50 -4.10
CA LEU A 381 -2.86 -29.24 -5.29
C LEU A 381 -3.40 -28.27 -6.39
N PRO A 382 -3.43 -28.69 -7.67
CA PRO A 382 -3.65 -27.81 -8.85
C PRO A 382 -4.98 -27.03 -8.90
N GLU A 383 -5.92 -27.31 -8.00
CA GLU A 383 -7.21 -26.59 -7.91
C GLU A 383 -7.10 -25.27 -7.10
N THR A 384 -5.93 -24.98 -6.54
CA THR A 384 -5.67 -23.73 -5.81
C THR A 384 -5.02 -22.71 -6.72
N VAL A 385 -5.82 -21.91 -7.42
CA VAL A 385 -5.32 -20.68 -8.04
C VAL A 385 -5.09 -19.68 -6.92
N VAL A 386 -3.86 -19.58 -6.44
CA VAL A 386 -3.48 -18.51 -5.52
C VAL A 386 -3.37 -17.22 -6.34
N ALA A 387 -4.49 -16.53 -6.50
CA ALA A 387 -4.53 -15.18 -7.04
C ALA A 387 -4.08 -14.20 -5.94
N HIS A 388 -2.77 -14.02 -5.80
CA HIS A 388 -2.19 -12.97 -4.95
C HIS A 388 -2.38 -11.60 -5.63
N LEU A 389 -3.37 -10.83 -5.18
CA LEU A 389 -3.64 -9.45 -5.62
C LEU A 389 -2.81 -8.40 -4.85
N ASP A 390 -1.98 -8.85 -3.90
CA ASP A 390 -1.25 -8.09 -2.89
C ASP A 390 0.26 -7.96 -3.17
N LYS A 391 0.75 -8.60 -4.24
CA LYS A 391 2.18 -8.73 -4.50
C LYS A 391 2.55 -8.06 -5.80
N SER A 392 3.46 -7.10 -5.65
CA SER A 392 4.24 -6.60 -6.76
C SER A 392 5.12 -7.74 -7.26
N HIS A 393 5.44 -7.73 -8.55
CA HIS A 393 6.29 -8.76 -9.11
C HIS A 393 7.27 -8.11 -10.06
N ILE A 394 8.44 -8.74 -10.10
CA ILE A 394 9.46 -8.46 -11.08
C ILE A 394 9.70 -9.77 -11.81
N CYS A 395 9.49 -9.80 -13.12
CA CYS A 395 9.78 -10.97 -13.92
C CYS A 395 10.68 -10.65 -15.10
N VAL A 396 11.38 -11.68 -15.56
CA VAL A 396 12.14 -11.67 -16.81
C VAL A 396 11.97 -12.99 -17.54
N HIS A 397 11.82 -12.91 -18.86
CA HIS A 397 11.77 -14.05 -19.77
C HIS A 397 12.73 -13.83 -20.93
N THR A 398 13.59 -14.80 -21.23
CA THR A 398 14.56 -14.70 -22.32
C THR A 398 14.23 -15.63 -23.49
N TYR A 399 14.51 -15.17 -24.70
CA TYR A 399 14.21 -15.83 -25.96
C TYR A 399 15.40 -15.72 -26.93
N PRO A 400 16.35 -16.67 -26.87
CA PRO A 400 17.39 -16.80 -27.88
C PRO A 400 16.82 -17.42 -29.17
N GLU A 401 16.95 -16.73 -30.29
CA GLU A 401 16.50 -17.16 -31.62
C GLU A 401 17.66 -17.14 -32.63
N SER A 402 17.62 -18.04 -33.62
CA SER A 402 18.47 -17.94 -34.82
C SER A 402 17.68 -18.21 -36.09
N HIS A 403 17.96 -17.43 -37.13
CA HIS A 403 17.34 -17.61 -38.44
C HIS A 403 17.94 -18.83 -39.17
N PRO A 404 17.14 -19.79 -39.64
CA PRO A 404 17.64 -21.06 -40.21
C PRO A 404 18.56 -20.90 -41.44
N GLU A 405 18.31 -19.88 -42.27
CA GLU A 405 19.00 -19.69 -43.57
C GLU A 405 19.77 -18.35 -43.70
N GLY A 406 19.88 -17.55 -42.63
CA GLY A 406 20.29 -16.13 -42.74
C GLY A 406 21.54 -15.72 -41.96
N GLY A 407 22.05 -16.59 -41.08
CA GLY A 407 23.18 -16.27 -40.19
C GLY A 407 22.88 -15.24 -39.09
N LEU A 408 21.68 -14.64 -39.08
CA LEU A 408 21.24 -13.73 -38.02
C LEU A 408 20.78 -14.53 -36.79
N CYS A 409 21.23 -14.09 -35.64
CA CYS A 409 20.80 -14.52 -34.32
C CYS A 409 20.25 -13.31 -33.58
N THR A 410 19.10 -13.48 -32.93
CA THR A 410 18.44 -12.43 -32.16
C THR A 410 18.17 -12.97 -30.77
N PHE A 411 18.58 -12.22 -29.76
CA PHE A 411 18.22 -12.47 -28.38
C PHE A 411 17.21 -11.42 -27.94
N ARG A 412 16.16 -11.85 -27.25
CA ARG A 412 15.20 -10.95 -26.62
C ARG A 412 15.09 -11.27 -25.14
N ALA A 413 15.04 -10.25 -24.29
CA ALA A 413 14.56 -10.40 -22.91
C ALA A 413 13.39 -9.44 -22.64
N ASP A 414 12.32 -9.99 -22.09
CA ASP A 414 11.13 -9.26 -21.67
C ASP A 414 11.15 -9.15 -20.15
N ILE A 415 11.19 -7.93 -19.61
CA ILE A 415 11.24 -7.64 -18.16
C ILE A 415 10.00 -6.85 -17.77
N GLU A 416 9.31 -7.24 -16.71
CA GLU A 416 8.21 -6.47 -16.13
C GLU A 416 8.54 -6.15 -14.67
N VAL A 417 8.42 -4.88 -14.28
CA VAL A 417 8.57 -4.35 -12.93
C VAL A 417 7.24 -3.71 -12.54
N SER A 418 6.37 -4.48 -11.88
CA SER A 418 5.07 -4.00 -11.43
C SER A 418 5.13 -3.67 -9.94
N THR A 419 4.87 -2.41 -9.57
CA THR A 419 4.91 -1.93 -8.18
C THR A 419 3.58 -1.30 -7.76
N CYS A 420 3.14 -1.58 -6.54
CA CYS A 420 2.08 -0.84 -5.87
C CYS A 420 2.69 0.24 -4.98
N GLY A 421 1.91 1.24 -4.58
CA GLY A 421 2.28 2.22 -3.57
C GLY A 421 3.21 3.33 -4.06
N VAL A 422 4.16 3.71 -3.20
CA VAL A 422 5.07 4.86 -3.39
C VAL A 422 6.36 4.45 -4.13
N ILE A 423 6.57 3.15 -4.33
CA ILE A 423 7.73 2.64 -5.05
C ILE A 423 7.60 2.94 -6.54
N SER A 424 8.36 3.95 -7.01
CA SER A 424 8.49 4.23 -8.44
C SER A 424 9.45 3.22 -9.09
N PRO A 425 8.99 2.43 -10.08
CA PRO A 425 9.85 1.48 -10.79
C PRO A 425 10.89 2.20 -11.67
N LEU A 426 10.68 3.50 -11.97
CA LEU A 426 11.63 4.33 -12.71
C LEU A 426 12.99 4.48 -12.01
N LYS A 427 13.06 4.22 -10.69
CA LYS A 427 14.35 4.21 -9.97
C LYS A 427 15.31 3.14 -10.47
N ALA A 428 14.80 2.01 -10.95
CA ALA A 428 15.61 0.91 -11.49
C ALA A 428 16.00 1.09 -12.97
N LEU A 429 15.46 2.12 -13.64
CA LEU A 429 15.55 2.30 -15.09
C LEU A 429 16.99 2.25 -15.61
N ASN A 430 17.87 3.10 -15.06
CA ASN A 430 19.26 3.19 -15.52
C ASN A 430 20.04 1.91 -15.24
N TYR A 431 19.81 1.29 -14.07
CA TYR A 431 20.48 0.04 -13.69
C TYR A 431 20.16 -1.09 -14.67
N LEU A 432 18.87 -1.29 -14.98
CA LEU A 432 18.43 -2.36 -15.88
C LEU A 432 18.99 -2.17 -17.31
N ILE A 433 19.02 -0.95 -17.82
CA ILE A 433 19.62 -0.66 -19.14
C ILE A 433 21.12 -0.98 -19.15
N HIS A 434 21.85 -0.61 -18.10
CA HIS A 434 23.29 -0.88 -18.00
C HIS A 434 23.65 -2.35 -17.80
N GLN A 435 22.82 -3.13 -17.11
CA GLN A 435 23.15 -4.55 -16.87
C GLN A 435 22.98 -5.44 -18.11
N LEU A 436 22.20 -4.98 -19.08
CA LEU A 436 21.84 -5.75 -20.26
C LEU A 436 22.48 -5.23 -21.56
N GLU A 437 22.97 -3.99 -21.58
CA GLU A 437 23.79 -3.38 -22.65
C GLU A 437 23.26 -3.61 -24.09
N SER A 438 21.96 -3.45 -24.30
CA SER A 438 21.34 -3.99 -25.52
C SER A 438 21.32 -3.06 -26.73
N ASP A 439 21.21 -3.63 -27.93
CA ASP A 439 21.16 -2.87 -29.19
C ASP A 439 19.88 -2.03 -29.35
N ILE A 440 18.76 -2.64 -28.94
CA ILE A 440 17.42 -2.05 -29.03
C ILE A 440 16.76 -2.23 -27.68
N VAL A 441 16.18 -1.15 -27.16
CA VAL A 441 15.42 -1.16 -25.91
C VAL A 441 14.08 -0.49 -26.18
N THR A 442 12.99 -1.18 -25.85
CA THR A 442 11.65 -0.59 -25.82
C THR A 442 11.14 -0.61 -24.39
N ILE A 443 10.67 0.54 -23.92
CA ILE A 443 10.27 0.74 -22.53
C ILE A 443 8.85 1.27 -22.52
N ASP A 444 8.01 0.62 -21.72
CA ASP A 444 6.61 0.99 -21.50
C ASP A 444 6.41 1.32 -20.02
N TYR A 445 5.96 2.54 -19.74
CA TYR A 445 5.48 2.93 -18.43
C TYR A 445 3.98 3.13 -18.49
N ARG A 446 3.25 2.27 -17.76
CA ARG A 446 1.79 2.25 -17.77
C ARG A 446 1.23 2.37 -16.37
N VAL A 447 0.34 3.33 -16.23
CA VAL A 447 -0.43 3.54 -15.01
C VAL A 447 -1.75 2.78 -15.15
N ARG A 448 -1.95 1.76 -14.32
CA ARG A 448 -3.15 0.90 -14.38
C ARG A 448 -4.18 1.25 -13.30
N GLY A 449 -3.72 1.74 -12.16
CA GLY A 449 -4.59 2.14 -11.05
C GLY A 449 -5.05 3.60 -11.15
N PHE A 450 -6.08 3.93 -10.36
CA PHE A 450 -6.42 5.31 -10.05
C PHE A 450 -7.02 5.38 -8.65
N THR A 451 -6.88 6.54 -8.05
CA THR A 451 -7.62 6.92 -6.84
C THR A 451 -8.57 8.07 -7.17
N ARG A 452 -9.47 8.44 -6.25
CA ARG A 452 -10.45 9.51 -6.48
C ARG A 452 -10.34 10.58 -5.42
N ASP A 453 -10.49 11.84 -5.83
CA ASP A 453 -10.70 12.93 -4.90
C ASP A 453 -12.17 13.06 -4.47
N VAL A 454 -12.43 14.05 -3.61
CA VAL A 454 -13.75 14.42 -3.09
C VAL A 454 -14.83 14.68 -4.12
N ASN A 455 -14.44 15.18 -5.29
CA ASN A 455 -15.38 15.51 -6.36
C ASN A 455 -15.61 14.29 -7.26
N GLY A 456 -15.04 13.13 -6.90
CA GLY A 456 -15.05 11.91 -7.68
C GLY A 456 -14.08 11.94 -8.87
N MET A 457 -13.23 12.98 -8.98
CA MET A 457 -12.27 13.09 -10.07
C MET A 457 -11.16 12.06 -9.87
N LYS A 458 -10.85 11.32 -10.94
CA LYS A 458 -9.86 10.24 -10.91
C LYS A 458 -8.46 10.83 -11.05
N HIS A 459 -7.57 10.44 -10.15
CA HIS A 459 -6.14 10.73 -10.18
C HIS A 459 -5.39 9.44 -10.49
N PHE A 460 -4.60 9.47 -11.56
CA PHE A 460 -3.90 8.30 -12.09
C PHE A 460 -2.41 8.33 -11.77
N ILE A 461 -1.77 9.50 -11.83
CA ILE A 461 -0.31 9.67 -11.68
C ILE A 461 -0.03 10.69 -10.58
N ASP A 462 0.99 10.43 -9.77
CA ASP A 462 1.43 11.24 -8.63
C ASP A 462 2.60 12.20 -8.92
N HIS A 463 3.20 12.10 -10.11
CA HIS A 463 4.28 12.96 -10.59
C HIS A 463 4.05 13.41 -12.03
N GLU A 464 4.65 14.54 -12.42
CA GLU A 464 4.66 14.94 -13.82
C GLU A 464 5.61 14.04 -14.60
N ILE A 465 5.04 13.30 -15.55
CA ILE A 465 5.79 12.57 -16.56
C ILE A 465 5.25 12.96 -17.93
N ASN A 466 6.16 13.41 -18.79
CA ASN A 466 5.88 13.64 -20.21
C ASN A 466 6.74 12.75 -21.11
N SER A 467 7.80 12.14 -20.56
CA SER A 467 8.73 11.26 -21.26
C SER A 467 9.46 10.39 -20.24
N ILE A 468 9.66 9.11 -20.56
CA ILE A 468 10.50 8.21 -19.77
C ILE A 468 11.97 8.67 -19.85
N GLN A 469 12.37 9.31 -20.96
CA GLN A 469 13.72 9.80 -21.19
C GLN A 469 14.19 10.81 -20.12
N ASN A 470 13.26 11.50 -19.44
CA ASN A 470 13.59 12.42 -18.35
C ASN A 470 14.25 11.73 -17.14
N PHE A 471 14.02 10.42 -17.00
CA PHE A 471 14.53 9.61 -15.90
C PHE A 471 15.81 8.85 -16.28
N MET A 472 16.33 9.06 -17.49
CA MET A 472 17.57 8.45 -17.98
C MET A 472 18.77 9.36 -17.72
N SER A 473 19.93 8.74 -17.47
CA SER A 473 21.22 9.42 -17.34
C SER A 473 21.72 9.94 -18.69
N GLU A 474 22.57 10.99 -18.66
CA GLU A 474 23.06 11.64 -19.87
C GLU A 474 23.93 10.71 -20.75
N ASP A 475 24.61 9.76 -20.15
CA ASP A 475 25.40 8.75 -20.87
C ASP A 475 24.50 7.80 -21.67
N ILE A 476 23.39 7.29 -21.11
CA ILE A 476 22.41 6.50 -21.86
C ILE A 476 21.83 7.33 -23.02
N LYS A 477 21.45 8.58 -22.77
CA LYS A 477 20.94 9.47 -23.82
C LYS A 477 21.96 9.70 -24.93
N SER A 478 23.26 9.70 -24.60
CA SER A 478 24.33 9.84 -25.56
C SER A 478 24.50 8.60 -26.43
N LEU A 479 24.28 7.39 -25.88
CA LEU A 479 24.44 6.10 -26.55
C LEU A 479 23.33 5.77 -27.55
N TYR A 480 22.08 6.16 -27.27
CA TYR A 480 20.91 5.74 -28.06
C TYR A 480 20.25 6.89 -28.83
N ASP A 481 19.74 6.59 -30.01
CA ASP A 481 18.69 7.36 -30.69
C ASP A 481 17.34 6.96 -30.08
N MET A 482 16.63 7.94 -29.51
CA MET A 482 15.42 7.70 -28.73
C MET A 482 14.20 8.39 -29.33
N VAL A 483 13.06 7.70 -29.35
CA VAL A 483 11.79 8.22 -29.84
C VAL A 483 10.67 7.87 -28.85
N ASP A 484 9.87 8.87 -28.50
CA ASP A 484 8.68 8.69 -27.68
C ASP A 484 7.43 8.45 -28.52
N VAL A 485 6.58 7.54 -28.07
CA VAL A 485 5.25 7.24 -28.64
C VAL A 485 4.21 7.24 -27.52
N ASN A 486 4.02 8.39 -26.87
CA ASN A 486 3.16 8.51 -25.69
C ASN A 486 1.68 8.64 -26.08
N VAL A 487 0.80 7.96 -25.34
CA VAL A 487 -0.67 8.14 -25.38
C VAL A 487 -1.09 8.76 -24.05
N TYR A 488 -0.93 10.08 -23.95
CA TYR A 488 -1.17 10.83 -22.70
C TYR A 488 -2.58 10.65 -22.15
N GLN A 489 -3.59 10.51 -23.01
CA GLN A 489 -4.99 10.31 -22.61
C GLN A 489 -5.21 8.99 -21.87
N GLU A 490 -4.34 8.00 -22.08
CA GLU A 490 -4.42 6.67 -21.46
C GLU A 490 -3.33 6.45 -20.41
N ASN A 491 -2.52 7.47 -20.09
CA ASN A 491 -1.36 7.37 -19.19
C ASN A 491 -0.39 6.24 -19.59
N ILE A 492 -0.16 6.11 -20.90
CA ILE A 492 0.80 5.18 -21.50
C ILE A 492 1.95 6.00 -22.06
N PHE A 493 3.15 5.75 -21.53
CA PHE A 493 4.39 6.38 -22.00
C PHE A 493 5.26 5.28 -22.59
N HIS A 494 5.79 5.52 -23.77
CA HIS A 494 6.57 4.54 -24.52
C HIS A 494 7.80 5.21 -25.09
N THR A 495 8.98 4.67 -24.81
CA THR A 495 10.25 5.13 -25.39
C THR A 495 10.92 3.97 -26.11
N LYS A 496 11.27 4.19 -27.38
CA LYS A 496 12.09 3.28 -28.19
C LYS A 496 13.51 3.81 -28.30
N MET A 497 14.49 2.94 -28.14
CA MET A 497 15.91 3.27 -28.15
C MET A 497 16.62 2.36 -29.15
N LEU A 498 17.50 2.94 -29.97
CA LEU A 498 18.36 2.23 -30.92
C LEU A 498 19.79 2.72 -30.76
N LEU A 499 20.77 1.82 -30.63
CA LEU A 499 22.16 2.21 -30.45
C LEU A 499 22.66 3.06 -31.62
N LYS A 500 23.31 4.20 -31.34
CA LYS A 500 23.77 5.15 -32.36
C LYS A 500 24.98 4.66 -33.13
N GLU A 501 25.95 4.11 -32.41
CA GLU A 501 27.23 3.70 -32.99
C GLU A 501 27.16 2.23 -33.39
N PHE A 502 27.31 1.97 -34.68
CA PHE A 502 27.39 0.63 -35.25
C PHE A 502 28.84 0.30 -35.58
N ASP A 503 29.40 -0.71 -34.90
CA ASP A 503 30.66 -1.34 -35.27
C ASP A 503 30.43 -2.82 -35.55
N LEU A 504 30.56 -3.22 -36.81
CA LEU A 504 30.39 -4.61 -37.26
C LEU A 504 31.18 -5.62 -36.41
N LYS A 505 32.31 -5.22 -35.80
CA LYS A 505 33.10 -6.09 -34.92
C LYS A 505 32.33 -6.61 -33.72
N HIS A 506 31.40 -5.83 -33.17
CA HIS A 506 30.60 -6.21 -32.01
C HIS A 506 29.44 -7.14 -32.38
N TYR A 507 29.07 -7.21 -33.66
CA TYR A 507 27.95 -7.99 -34.17
C TYR A 507 28.37 -9.32 -34.79
N MET A 508 29.63 -9.73 -34.69
CA MET A 508 30.13 -10.97 -35.32
C MET A 508 30.61 -11.99 -34.30
N PHE A 509 30.07 -13.21 -34.38
CA PHE A 509 30.48 -14.31 -33.52
C PHE A 509 31.61 -15.13 -34.15
N HIS A 510 32.78 -15.15 -33.51
CA HIS A 510 34.00 -15.89 -33.89
C HIS A 510 34.60 -15.64 -35.29
N THR A 511 33.92 -14.91 -36.18
CA THR A 511 34.46 -14.43 -37.45
C THR A 511 34.86 -12.96 -37.31
N ARG A 512 36.08 -12.60 -37.68
CA ARG A 512 36.52 -11.19 -37.65
C ARG A 512 36.16 -10.49 -38.97
N PRO A 513 35.74 -9.22 -38.96
CA PRO A 513 35.43 -8.50 -40.19
C PRO A 513 36.60 -8.43 -41.18
N GLU A 514 37.84 -8.48 -40.70
CA GLU A 514 39.05 -8.48 -41.54
C GLU A 514 39.21 -9.74 -42.37
N ASP A 515 38.57 -10.85 -41.97
CA ASP A 515 38.61 -12.13 -42.67
C ASP A 515 37.55 -12.22 -43.80
N LEU A 516 36.72 -11.17 -43.98
CA LEU A 516 35.66 -11.08 -44.98
C LEU A 516 36.00 -10.14 -46.14
N THR A 517 35.43 -10.43 -47.31
CA THR A 517 35.48 -9.51 -48.46
C THR A 517 34.68 -8.23 -48.17
N GLU A 518 34.96 -7.16 -48.91
CA GLU A 518 34.21 -5.89 -48.80
C GLU A 518 32.72 -6.08 -49.15
N GLU A 519 32.43 -6.94 -50.13
CA GLU A 519 31.06 -7.28 -50.52
C GLU A 519 30.32 -8.06 -49.41
N GLU A 520 30.96 -9.07 -48.81
CA GLU A 520 30.37 -9.80 -47.67
C GLU A 520 30.10 -8.87 -46.47
N ARG A 521 31.05 -7.99 -46.12
CA ARG A 521 30.86 -7.01 -45.04
C ARG A 521 29.66 -6.11 -45.30
N ARG A 522 29.50 -5.63 -46.54
CA ARG A 522 28.36 -4.79 -46.91
C ARG A 522 27.04 -5.54 -46.76
N VAL A 523 26.97 -6.77 -47.28
CA VAL A 523 25.75 -7.60 -47.21
C VAL A 523 25.37 -7.91 -45.76
N ILE A 524 26.33 -8.29 -44.92
CA ILE A 524 26.08 -8.58 -43.50
C ILE A 524 25.63 -7.32 -42.76
N THR A 525 26.28 -6.19 -43.01
CA THR A 525 25.91 -4.90 -42.42
C THR A 525 24.48 -4.52 -42.81
N ASP A 526 24.11 -4.67 -44.08
CA ASP A 526 22.75 -4.38 -44.56
C ASP A 526 21.70 -5.33 -43.92
N GLN A 527 22.05 -6.60 -43.71
CA GLN A 527 21.20 -7.56 -43.01
C GLN A 527 20.99 -7.20 -41.54
N LEU A 528 22.07 -6.90 -40.81
CA LEU A 528 22.00 -6.47 -39.40
C LEU A 528 21.19 -5.19 -39.25
N TRP A 529 21.44 -4.19 -40.08
CA TRP A 529 20.68 -2.94 -40.07
C TRP A 529 19.21 -3.14 -40.41
N LYS A 530 18.91 -4.06 -41.33
CA LYS A 530 17.54 -4.40 -41.66
C LYS A 530 16.85 -5.01 -40.44
N GLU A 531 17.44 -6.03 -39.83
CA GLU A 531 16.91 -6.70 -38.62
C GLU A 531 16.67 -5.69 -37.49
N MET A 532 17.69 -4.87 -37.19
CA MET A 532 17.61 -3.84 -36.16
C MET A 532 16.43 -2.88 -36.40
N ARG A 533 16.26 -2.43 -37.65
CA ARG A 533 15.19 -1.50 -38.01
C ARG A 533 13.82 -2.17 -38.04
N GLU A 534 13.73 -3.43 -38.45
CA GLU A 534 12.48 -4.18 -38.44
C GLU A 534 11.96 -4.34 -37.01
N ILE A 535 12.84 -4.66 -36.06
CA ILE A 535 12.53 -4.71 -34.63
C ILE A 535 12.19 -3.31 -34.10
N TYR A 536 13.06 -2.31 -34.31
CA TYR A 536 12.85 -0.94 -33.82
C TYR A 536 11.54 -0.32 -34.32
N TYR A 537 11.20 -0.49 -35.60
CA TYR A 537 9.94 0.01 -36.18
C TYR A 537 8.78 -0.97 -36.06
N ALA A 538 8.99 -2.16 -35.48
CA ALA A 538 8.00 -3.23 -35.34
C ALA A 538 7.27 -3.56 -36.66
N ARG A 539 8.01 -3.63 -37.78
CA ARG A 539 7.46 -3.90 -39.12
C ARG A 539 8.49 -4.51 -40.03
N ASN A 540 8.05 -5.37 -40.95
CA ASN A 540 8.90 -5.87 -42.03
C ASN A 540 9.21 -4.73 -43.02
N ILE A 541 10.49 -4.53 -43.33
CA ILE A 541 10.97 -3.56 -44.29
C ILE A 541 11.13 -4.27 -45.63
N PRO A 542 10.47 -3.78 -46.70
CA PRO A 542 10.61 -4.37 -48.02
C PRO A 542 12.08 -4.45 -48.45
N ALA A 543 12.47 -5.56 -49.06
CA ALA A 543 13.78 -5.63 -49.71
C ALA A 543 13.84 -4.55 -50.80
N VAL A 544 14.88 -3.71 -50.75
CA VAL A 544 15.16 -2.70 -51.79
C VAL A 544 15.77 -3.36 -53.00
#